data_AF-A0A9P1MG37-F1
#
_entry.id   AF-A0A9P1MG37-F1
#
_cell.length_a   1.000
_cell.length_b   1.000
_cell.length_c   1.000
_cell.angle_alpha   90.00
_cell.angle_beta   90.00
_cell.angle_gamma   90.00
#
_symmetry.space_group_name_H-M   'P 1'
#
loop_
_entity.id
_entity.type
_entity.pdbx_description
1 polymer ?
#
loop_
_entity_poly.entity_id
_entity_poly.type
_entity_poly.pdbx_seq_one_letter_code
_entity_poly.pdbx_strand_id
1 'polypeptide(L)'
;MAEEEVYSNSYKNFCIVENFSQSSNTDTFTLGLATHTSIQFLYNIFEQITSFDGSISLSIYIETDIQNIEMIFMRNVAKMVSPILKKRNRRIAFIIRRFEIEESMNYPRNMKELHDMYKNGTAIVFHNLYFPEGHSIERLDEWFNYSLSTNRLKAFRTNYKNSNWEPQIVLSKDDPLHDEDIPTRHRDHQALVYELCRAGHSFYVLSHVFNVHRGFKKHTSGHEAKTFLKGIPNVESASTNFIRRMNRLYPNTGRTCHKWNNNVINK
;
A
#
# COMPACT_ATOMS: atom_id res chain seq x y z
N MET A 1 14.02 7.77 -28.77
CA MET A 1 14.51 6.91 -27.68
C MET A 1 14.07 5.51 -28.02
N ALA A 2 15.02 4.59 -28.16
CA ALA A 2 14.78 3.22 -28.59
C ALA A 2 13.83 2.52 -27.61
N GLU A 3 12.83 1.82 -28.14
CA GLU A 3 11.99 0.91 -27.37
C GLU A 3 12.86 -0.31 -27.03
N GLU A 4 13.20 -0.51 -25.75
CA GLU A 4 13.83 -1.75 -25.31
C GLU A 4 12.76 -2.85 -25.24
N GLU A 5 12.91 -3.84 -26.11
CA GLU A 5 12.10 -5.06 -26.11
C GLU A 5 12.46 -5.93 -24.89
N VAL A 6 11.48 -6.18 -24.03
CA VAL A 6 11.61 -7.16 -22.94
C VAL A 6 11.25 -8.54 -23.49
N TYR A 7 12.26 -9.41 -23.62
CA TYR A 7 12.07 -10.79 -24.05
C TYR A 7 11.58 -11.64 -22.87
N SER A 8 10.42 -12.27 -23.02
CA SER A 8 9.90 -13.25 -22.06
C SER A 8 10.06 -14.66 -22.63
N ASN A 9 10.81 -15.51 -21.95
CA ASN A 9 10.91 -16.93 -22.27
C ASN A 9 10.10 -17.76 -21.26
N SER A 10 9.35 -18.73 -21.74
CA SER A 10 8.64 -19.69 -20.89
C SER A 10 9.54 -20.89 -20.58
N TYR A 11 9.82 -21.16 -19.31
CA TYR A 11 10.41 -22.42 -18.86
C TYR A 11 9.43 -23.16 -17.96
N LYS A 12 8.94 -24.32 -18.43
CA LYS A 12 7.83 -25.06 -17.81
C LYS A 12 6.60 -24.15 -17.62
N ASN A 13 6.07 -24.06 -16.40
CA ASN A 13 4.89 -23.25 -16.05
C ASN A 13 5.25 -21.81 -15.61
N PHE A 14 6.51 -21.40 -15.74
CA PHE A 14 6.96 -20.11 -15.26
C PHE A 14 7.34 -19.19 -16.42
N CYS A 15 6.96 -17.91 -16.30
CA CYS A 15 7.40 -16.85 -17.19
C CYS A 15 8.72 -16.31 -16.65
N ILE A 16 9.80 -16.47 -17.40
CA ILE A 16 11.09 -15.86 -17.11
C ILE A 16 11.10 -14.51 -17.83
N VAL A 17 11.23 -13.43 -17.05
CA VAL A 17 11.39 -12.07 -17.57
C VAL A 17 12.84 -11.69 -17.36
N GLU A 18 13.58 -11.56 -18.46
CA GLU A 18 14.95 -11.09 -18.43
C GLU A 18 14.98 -9.56 -18.34
N ASN A 19 16.02 -8.99 -17.71
CA ASN A 19 16.23 -7.54 -17.58
C ASN A 19 15.09 -6.76 -16.88
N PHE A 20 14.40 -7.38 -15.91
CA PHE A 20 13.35 -6.69 -15.14
C PHE A 20 13.85 -5.45 -14.38
N SER A 21 15.12 -5.44 -13.96
CA SER A 21 15.80 -4.23 -13.49
C SER A 21 17.17 -4.09 -14.15
N GLN A 22 17.32 -3.11 -15.02
CA GLN A 22 18.64 -2.65 -15.45
C GLN A 22 19.20 -1.69 -14.38
N SER A 23 20.45 -1.94 -13.99
CA SER A 23 21.23 -0.99 -13.20
C SER A 23 21.52 0.25 -14.03
N SER A 24 21.37 1.44 -13.45
CA SER A 24 21.78 2.69 -14.10
C SER A 24 23.29 2.97 -14.01
N ASN A 25 24.08 2.07 -13.39
CA ASN A 25 25.53 2.22 -13.33
C ASN A 25 26.17 1.81 -14.66
N THR A 26 26.88 2.75 -15.26
CA THR A 26 27.62 2.60 -16.52
C THR A 26 29.03 2.04 -16.33
N ASP A 27 29.40 1.65 -15.10
CA ASP A 27 30.73 1.13 -14.80
C ASP A 27 30.89 -0.30 -15.32
N THR A 28 31.97 -0.52 -16.07
CA THR A 28 32.21 -1.72 -16.89
C THR A 28 32.41 -3.01 -16.09
N PHE A 29 32.43 -2.95 -14.76
CA PHE A 29 32.46 -4.12 -13.87
C PHE A 29 31.63 -3.87 -12.62
N THR A 30 30.35 -4.28 -12.65
CA THR A 30 29.53 -4.37 -11.44
C THR A 30 29.43 -5.84 -11.04
N LEU A 31 30.12 -6.25 -9.97
CA LEU A 31 29.87 -7.55 -9.34
C LEU A 31 28.51 -7.46 -8.63
N GLY A 32 27.55 -8.30 -9.03
CA GLY A 32 26.23 -8.35 -8.43
C GLY A 32 26.11 -9.49 -7.41
N LEU A 33 25.68 -9.19 -6.18
CA LEU A 33 25.38 -10.21 -5.18
C LEU A 33 23.94 -10.70 -5.38
N ALA A 34 23.78 -11.92 -5.91
CA ALA A 34 22.48 -12.58 -5.97
C ALA A 34 22.25 -13.39 -4.68
N THR A 35 21.22 -13.02 -3.90
CA THR A 35 20.96 -13.60 -2.58
C THR A 35 19.49 -13.99 -2.42
N HIS A 36 19.25 -15.06 -1.68
CA HIS A 36 17.93 -15.59 -1.39
C HIS A 36 17.70 -15.55 0.12
N THR A 37 16.56 -15.02 0.55
CA THR A 37 16.21 -14.98 1.98
C THR A 37 14.75 -15.31 2.20
N SER A 38 14.37 -15.73 3.40
CA SER A 38 12.96 -15.76 3.79
C SER A 38 12.59 -14.48 4.53
N ILE A 39 11.28 -14.21 4.66
CA ILE A 39 10.83 -12.99 5.35
C ILE A 39 11.34 -12.89 6.80
N GLN A 40 11.54 -14.03 7.48
CA GLN A 40 12.08 -14.11 8.84
C GLN A 40 13.54 -13.63 8.92
N PHE A 41 14.30 -13.74 7.82
CA PHE A 41 15.71 -13.38 7.74
C PHE A 41 15.96 -12.12 6.90
N LEU A 42 14.92 -11.34 6.63
CA LEU A 42 15.04 -10.12 5.83
C LEU A 42 15.97 -9.09 6.47
N TYR A 43 16.08 -9.09 7.81
CA TYR A 43 16.97 -8.18 8.53
C TYR A 43 18.46 -8.45 8.24
N ASN A 44 18.84 -9.66 7.81
CA ASN A 44 20.22 -9.98 7.41
C ASN A 44 20.66 -9.20 6.15
N ILE A 45 19.71 -8.61 5.41
CA ILE A 45 20.03 -7.75 4.28
C ILE A 45 20.72 -6.48 4.74
N PHE A 46 20.41 -5.96 5.93
CA PHE A 46 21.08 -4.75 6.42
C PHE A 46 22.59 -4.96 6.56
N GLU A 47 23.02 -6.14 7.03
CA GLU A 47 24.43 -6.52 7.09
C GLU A 47 25.06 -6.63 5.70
N GLN A 48 24.31 -7.07 4.70
CA GLN A 48 24.81 -7.18 3.32
C GLN A 48 24.90 -5.82 2.64
N ILE A 49 23.93 -4.92 2.89
CA ILE A 49 23.95 -3.53 2.40
C ILE A 49 25.11 -2.74 3.01
N THR A 50 25.48 -3.01 4.26
CA THR A 50 26.59 -2.31 4.92
C THR A 50 27.97 -2.85 4.55
N SER A 51 28.06 -4.09 4.05
CA SER A 51 29.33 -4.77 3.76
C SER A 51 29.63 -4.98 2.27
N PHE A 52 28.65 -4.77 1.38
CA PHE A 52 28.82 -4.99 -0.05
C PHE A 52 28.60 -3.70 -0.86
N ASP A 53 29.66 -3.24 -1.52
CA ASP A 53 29.68 -2.02 -2.32
C ASP A 53 29.11 -2.18 -3.75
N GLY A 54 28.60 -3.37 -4.09
CA GLY A 54 28.03 -3.69 -5.41
C GLY A 54 26.50 -3.76 -5.43
N SER A 55 25.92 -4.04 -6.60
CA SER A 55 24.47 -4.22 -6.74
C SER A 55 23.99 -5.52 -6.10
N ILE A 56 22.92 -5.48 -5.30
CA ILE A 56 22.32 -6.68 -4.70
C ILE A 56 21.03 -7.04 -5.47
N SER A 57 20.96 -8.28 -5.98
CA SER A 57 19.74 -8.90 -6.49
C SER A 57 19.17 -9.82 -5.42
N LEU A 58 18.00 -9.48 -4.90
CA LEU A 58 17.37 -10.19 -3.79
C LEU A 58 16.14 -10.99 -4.24
N SER A 59 16.13 -12.27 -3.92
CA SER A 59 14.93 -13.13 -4.00
C SER A 59 14.40 -13.40 -2.60
N ILE A 60 13.16 -12.98 -2.31
CA ILE A 60 12.52 -13.25 -1.02
C ILE A 60 11.56 -14.43 -1.19
N TYR A 61 11.81 -15.50 -0.45
CA TYR A 61 10.88 -16.60 -0.27
C TYR A 61 9.89 -16.25 0.85
N ILE A 62 8.63 -16.10 0.47
CA ILE A 62 7.54 -15.82 1.40
C ILE A 62 6.73 -17.10 1.54
N GLU A 63 6.99 -17.86 2.61
CA GLU A 63 6.14 -18.99 2.98
C GLU A 63 4.83 -18.45 3.54
N THR A 64 3.76 -18.54 2.75
CA THR A 64 2.42 -18.26 3.23
C THR A 64 1.48 -19.41 2.90
N ASP A 65 0.66 -19.82 3.86
CA ASP A 65 -0.60 -20.57 3.62
C ASP A 65 -1.62 -19.74 2.78
N ILE A 66 -1.21 -18.54 2.35
CA ILE A 66 -1.99 -17.45 1.74
C ILE A 66 -1.71 -17.33 0.24
N GLN A 67 -0.79 -18.13 -0.34
CA GLN A 67 -0.36 -18.04 -1.75
C GLN A 67 -1.50 -17.85 -2.76
N ASN A 68 -2.67 -18.49 -2.56
CA ASN A 68 -3.81 -18.30 -3.46
C ASN A 68 -4.49 -16.91 -3.33
N ILE A 69 -4.67 -16.37 -2.12
CA ILE A 69 -5.40 -15.10 -1.92
C ILE A 69 -4.53 -13.92 -2.36
N GLU A 70 -3.28 -13.88 -1.93
CA GLU A 70 -2.36 -12.80 -2.27
C GLU A 70 -2.05 -12.79 -3.77
N MET A 71 -1.90 -13.96 -4.40
CA MET A 71 -1.69 -14.03 -5.84
C MET A 71 -2.95 -13.65 -6.64
N ILE A 72 -4.16 -14.07 -6.22
CA ILE A 72 -5.42 -13.63 -6.85
C ILE A 72 -5.59 -12.12 -6.67
N PHE A 73 -5.28 -11.61 -5.48
CA PHE A 73 -5.28 -10.20 -5.15
C PHE A 73 -4.33 -9.42 -6.06
N MET A 74 -3.05 -9.79 -6.11
CA MET A 74 -2.04 -9.13 -6.95
C MET A 74 -2.39 -9.23 -8.43
N ARG A 75 -2.91 -10.37 -8.89
CA ARG A 75 -3.40 -10.56 -10.26
C ARG A 75 -4.55 -9.62 -10.59
N ASN A 76 -5.55 -9.48 -9.70
CA ASN A 76 -6.69 -8.59 -9.94
C ASN A 76 -6.28 -7.12 -9.87
N VAL A 77 -5.42 -6.74 -8.92
CA VAL A 77 -4.81 -5.41 -8.86
C VAL A 77 -4.07 -5.13 -10.17
N ALA A 78 -3.15 -5.99 -10.59
CA ALA A 78 -2.39 -5.83 -11.82
C ALA A 78 -3.31 -5.68 -13.05
N LYS A 79 -4.36 -6.50 -13.16
CA LYS A 79 -5.35 -6.41 -14.26
C LYS A 79 -6.09 -5.07 -14.30
N MET A 80 -6.43 -4.49 -13.14
CA MET A 80 -7.13 -3.19 -13.08
C MET A 80 -6.17 -2.01 -13.26
N VAL A 81 -5.03 -2.08 -12.59
CA VAL A 81 -4.13 -0.95 -12.39
C VAL A 81 -3.19 -0.80 -13.59
N SER A 82 -2.61 -1.89 -14.10
CA SER A 82 -1.59 -1.81 -15.17
C SER A 82 -2.08 -1.10 -16.45
N PRO A 83 -3.30 -1.35 -16.98
CA PRO A 83 -3.78 -0.64 -18.17
C PRO A 83 -3.99 0.86 -17.94
N ILE A 84 -4.27 1.25 -16.69
CA ILE A 84 -4.54 2.64 -16.32
C ILE A 84 -3.23 3.39 -16.07
N LEU A 85 -2.28 2.77 -15.35
CA LEU A 85 -0.96 3.35 -15.07
C LEU A 85 -0.08 3.46 -16.31
N LYS A 86 -0.25 2.59 -17.31
CA LYS A 86 0.43 2.73 -18.62
C LYS A 86 0.05 4.00 -19.37
N LYS A 87 -1.09 4.63 -19.03
CA LYS A 87 -1.50 5.90 -19.64
C LYS A 87 -0.81 7.04 -18.90
N ARG A 88 0.22 7.62 -19.53
CA ARG A 88 0.93 8.82 -19.04
C ARG A 88 -0.04 9.92 -18.62
N ASN A 89 0.33 10.70 -17.60
CA ASN A 89 -0.36 11.89 -17.07
C ASN A 89 -1.67 11.65 -16.29
N ARG A 90 -1.90 10.47 -15.72
CA ARG A 90 -3.03 10.24 -14.81
C ARG A 90 -2.59 10.25 -13.35
N ARG A 91 -3.03 11.25 -12.60
CA ARG A 91 -2.90 11.32 -11.13
C ARG A 91 -4.04 10.52 -10.50
N ILE A 92 -3.83 9.22 -10.33
CA ILE A 92 -4.84 8.30 -9.80
C ILE A 92 -4.23 7.48 -8.67
N ALA A 93 -4.87 7.52 -7.50
CA ALA A 93 -4.56 6.65 -6.38
C ALA A 93 -5.64 5.57 -6.26
N PHE A 94 -5.26 4.30 -6.41
CA PHE A 94 -6.21 3.20 -6.24
C PHE A 94 -6.28 2.77 -4.79
N ILE A 95 -7.47 2.48 -4.30
CA ILE A 95 -7.74 2.08 -2.93
C ILE A 95 -8.22 0.65 -2.89
N ILE A 96 -7.72 -0.07 -1.89
CA ILE A 96 -8.07 -1.44 -1.60
C ILE A 96 -8.79 -1.49 -0.26
N ARG A 97 -9.90 -2.23 -0.20
CA ARG A 97 -10.59 -2.47 1.06
C ARG A 97 -9.84 -3.52 1.87
N ARG A 98 -9.67 -3.23 3.16
CA ARG A 98 -9.13 -4.18 4.13
C ARG A 98 -10.21 -4.57 5.13
N PHE A 99 -10.10 -5.80 5.61
CA PHE A 99 -10.97 -6.35 6.64
C PHE A 99 -10.12 -6.99 7.75
N GLU A 100 -10.68 -7.08 8.94
CA GLU A 100 -10.18 -7.94 10.00
C GLU A 100 -11.14 -9.11 10.16
N ILE A 101 -10.62 -10.30 10.43
CA ILE A 101 -11.42 -11.50 10.72
C ILE A 101 -11.15 -11.99 12.13
N GLU A 102 -12.10 -12.71 12.71
CA GLU A 102 -11.88 -13.40 13.98
C GLU A 102 -10.70 -14.38 13.89
N GLU A 103 -10.01 -14.56 15.02
CA GLU A 103 -8.76 -15.31 15.09
C GLU A 103 -8.93 -16.80 14.77
N SER A 104 -10.11 -17.35 15.09
CA SER A 104 -10.52 -18.74 14.81
C SER A 104 -10.90 -19.00 13.36
N MET A 105 -11.09 -17.96 12.54
CA MET A 105 -11.62 -18.10 11.19
C MET A 105 -10.53 -18.43 10.16
N ASN A 106 -10.94 -19.13 9.10
CA ASN A 106 -10.10 -19.28 7.93
C ASN A 106 -10.11 -18.01 7.08
N TYR A 107 -9.02 -17.75 6.36
CA TYR A 107 -8.96 -16.62 5.44
C TYR A 107 -9.96 -16.81 4.29
N PRO A 108 -10.83 -15.83 4.00
CA PRO A 108 -11.77 -15.94 2.90
C PRO A 108 -11.02 -15.94 1.57
N ARG A 109 -11.31 -16.95 0.74
CA ARG A 109 -10.66 -17.18 -0.56
C ARG A 109 -11.33 -16.43 -1.71
N ASN A 110 -12.54 -15.91 -1.50
CA ASN A 110 -13.31 -15.18 -2.50
C ASN A 110 -14.26 -14.13 -1.85
N MET A 111 -14.91 -13.34 -2.71
CA MET A 111 -15.81 -12.26 -2.28
C MET A 111 -17.04 -12.78 -1.53
N LYS A 112 -17.55 -13.96 -1.90
CA LYS A 112 -18.72 -14.56 -1.26
C LYS A 112 -18.41 -14.95 0.17
N GLU A 113 -17.29 -15.64 0.40
CA GLU A 113 -16.83 -15.99 1.76
C GLU A 113 -16.62 -14.74 2.62
N LEU A 114 -15.94 -13.71 2.08
CA LEU A 114 -15.75 -12.46 2.80
C LEU A 114 -17.10 -11.80 3.15
N HIS A 115 -18.03 -11.75 2.21
CA HIS A 115 -19.34 -11.15 2.43
C HIS A 115 -20.16 -11.94 3.46
N ASP A 116 -20.16 -13.27 3.41
CA ASP A 116 -20.85 -14.13 4.38
C ASP A 116 -20.25 -13.91 5.79
N MET A 117 -18.92 -13.80 5.91
CA MET A 117 -18.24 -13.45 7.15
C MET A 117 -18.55 -12.03 7.63
N TYR A 118 -18.68 -11.06 6.71
CA TYR A 118 -19.06 -9.70 7.06
C TYR A 118 -20.49 -9.63 7.60
N LYS A 119 -21.42 -10.37 6.96
CA LYS A 119 -22.83 -10.42 7.35
C LYS A 119 -23.07 -11.10 8.69
N ASN A 120 -22.26 -12.09 9.05
CA ASN A 120 -22.38 -12.81 10.32
C ASN A 120 -21.53 -12.20 11.45
N GLY A 121 -20.77 -11.12 11.18
CA GLY A 121 -19.97 -10.41 12.18
C GLY A 121 -18.57 -10.98 12.44
N THR A 122 -18.21 -12.10 11.80
CA THR A 122 -16.86 -12.71 11.94
C THR A 122 -15.79 -12.02 11.09
N ALA A 123 -16.20 -11.08 10.22
CA ALA A 123 -15.32 -10.11 9.56
C ALA A 123 -15.85 -8.69 9.75
N ILE A 124 -14.94 -7.73 9.98
CA ILE A 124 -15.25 -6.30 10.08
C ILE A 124 -14.35 -5.51 9.13
N VAL A 125 -14.76 -4.28 8.79
CA VAL A 125 -13.86 -3.35 8.09
C VAL A 125 -12.61 -3.12 8.95
N PHE A 126 -11.45 -3.06 8.31
CA PHE A 126 -10.17 -2.95 9.00
C PHE A 126 -10.12 -1.77 9.97
N HIS A 127 -9.65 -2.04 11.19
CA HIS A 127 -9.56 -1.10 12.30
C HIS A 127 -10.91 -0.45 12.66
N ASN A 128 -12.05 -1.07 12.36
CA ASN A 128 -13.36 -0.50 12.69
C ASN A 128 -13.56 -0.33 14.22
N LEU A 129 -12.87 -1.15 15.04
CA LEU A 129 -12.91 -1.06 16.50
C LEU A 129 -11.76 -0.24 17.12
N TYR A 130 -10.79 0.20 16.32
CA TYR A 130 -9.59 0.89 16.80
C TYR A 130 -9.47 2.29 16.22
N PHE A 131 -9.59 2.44 14.90
CA PHE A 131 -9.47 3.73 14.23
C PHE A 131 -10.38 3.84 12.99
N PRO A 132 -11.71 3.87 13.20
CA PRO A 132 -12.69 3.85 12.09
C PRO A 132 -12.61 5.11 11.21
N GLU A 133 -12.29 6.27 11.78
CA GLU A 133 -12.19 7.53 11.03
C GLU A 133 -11.11 7.45 9.92
N GLY A 134 -9.98 6.81 10.22
CA GLY A 134 -8.89 6.67 9.26
C GLY A 134 -9.15 5.67 8.15
N HIS A 135 -9.93 4.63 8.40
CA HIS A 135 -10.12 3.53 7.46
C HIS A 135 -11.51 3.47 6.81
N SER A 136 -12.41 4.40 7.16
CA SER A 136 -13.74 4.47 6.56
C SER A 136 -13.68 4.76 5.06
N ILE A 137 -14.27 3.88 4.25
CA ILE A 137 -14.40 4.03 2.80
C ILE A 137 -15.88 3.83 2.41
N GLU A 138 -16.48 4.83 1.78
CA GLU A 138 -17.91 4.86 1.40
C GLU A 138 -18.30 3.76 0.41
N ARG A 139 -19.61 3.47 0.32
CA ARG A 139 -20.20 2.54 -0.66
C ARG A 139 -19.77 1.08 -0.46
N LEU A 140 -19.73 0.61 0.79
CA LEU A 140 -19.37 -0.77 1.11
C LEU A 140 -20.38 -1.77 0.54
N ASP A 141 -21.68 -1.53 0.75
CA ASP A 141 -22.74 -2.41 0.23
C ASP A 141 -22.75 -2.46 -1.30
N GLU A 142 -22.60 -1.31 -1.96
CA GLU A 142 -22.50 -1.28 -3.42
C GLU A 142 -21.26 -2.03 -3.91
N TRP A 143 -20.13 -1.91 -3.20
CA TRP A 143 -18.90 -2.62 -3.55
C TRP A 143 -19.06 -4.14 -3.42
N PHE A 144 -19.72 -4.63 -2.36
CA PHE A 144 -20.06 -6.04 -2.21
C PHE A 144 -21.03 -6.50 -3.30
N ASN A 145 -22.17 -5.82 -3.45
CA ASN A 145 -23.20 -6.18 -4.43
C ASN A 145 -22.63 -6.25 -5.85
N TYR A 146 -21.83 -5.25 -6.25
CA TYR A 146 -21.19 -5.25 -7.55
C TYR A 146 -20.22 -6.43 -7.68
N SER A 147 -19.33 -6.63 -6.69
CA SER A 147 -18.29 -7.67 -6.75
C SER A 147 -18.84 -9.11 -6.63
N LEU A 148 -20.08 -9.28 -6.16
CA LEU A 148 -20.77 -10.57 -6.11
C LEU A 148 -21.61 -10.84 -7.38
N SER A 149 -22.12 -9.78 -8.02
CA SER A 149 -23.04 -9.90 -9.16
C SER A 149 -22.36 -10.11 -10.52
N THR A 150 -21.07 -9.79 -10.63
CA THR A 150 -20.35 -9.85 -11.90
C THR A 150 -18.88 -10.17 -11.70
N ASN A 151 -18.19 -10.62 -12.75
CA ASN A 151 -16.72 -10.73 -12.77
C ASN A 151 -16.05 -9.52 -13.44
N ARG A 152 -16.84 -8.51 -13.85
CA ARG A 152 -16.33 -7.32 -14.53
C ARG A 152 -15.64 -6.39 -13.53
N LEU A 153 -14.35 -6.19 -13.71
CA LEU A 153 -13.58 -5.28 -12.86
C LEU A 153 -13.99 -3.83 -13.08
N LYS A 154 -14.18 -3.10 -11.98
CA LYS A 154 -14.52 -1.68 -11.92
C LYS A 154 -13.75 -1.00 -10.79
N ALA A 155 -13.50 0.30 -10.94
CA ALA A 155 -12.97 1.14 -9.88
C ALA A 155 -14.00 2.25 -9.57
N PHE A 156 -14.38 2.39 -8.30
CA PHE A 156 -15.39 3.34 -7.84
C PHE A 156 -14.71 4.63 -7.39
N ARG A 157 -15.03 5.76 -8.03
CA ARG A 157 -14.51 7.06 -7.61
C ARG A 157 -14.96 7.36 -6.17
N THR A 158 -14.03 7.84 -5.35
CA THR A 158 -14.27 8.38 -4.01
C THR A 158 -13.52 9.70 -3.85
N ASN A 159 -14.01 10.56 -2.96
CA ASN A 159 -13.31 11.79 -2.63
C ASN A 159 -12.36 11.55 -1.46
N TYR A 160 -11.34 12.41 -1.35
CA TYR A 160 -10.52 12.52 -0.15
C TYR A 160 -11.39 12.91 1.04
N LYS A 161 -11.30 12.17 2.15
CA LYS A 161 -12.22 12.33 3.28
C LYS A 161 -11.79 13.40 4.28
N ASN A 162 -10.61 13.26 4.87
CA ASN A 162 -10.11 14.13 5.93
C ASN A 162 -8.62 13.86 6.19
N SER A 163 -7.99 14.67 7.04
CA SER A 163 -6.57 14.55 7.40
C SER A 163 -6.20 13.22 8.05
N ASN A 164 -7.16 12.53 8.67
CA ASN A 164 -6.95 11.28 9.39
C ASN A 164 -7.04 10.05 8.47
N TRP A 165 -7.52 10.23 7.24
CA TRP A 165 -7.77 9.16 6.29
C TRP A 165 -6.49 8.47 5.83
N GLU A 166 -6.43 7.16 6.04
CA GLU A 166 -5.27 6.29 5.82
C GLU A 166 -5.67 4.96 5.12
N PRO A 167 -6.38 5.01 3.97
CA PRO A 167 -6.76 3.81 3.23
C PRO A 167 -5.54 3.08 2.66
N GLN A 168 -5.64 1.77 2.39
CA GLN A 168 -4.58 1.08 1.66
C GLN A 168 -4.56 1.56 0.20
N ILE A 169 -3.46 2.18 -0.23
CA ILE A 169 -3.31 2.75 -1.58
C ILE A 169 -2.35 1.90 -2.41
N VAL A 170 -2.63 1.79 -3.71
CA VAL A 170 -1.70 1.34 -4.75
C VAL A 170 -1.26 2.55 -5.55
N LEU A 171 0.06 2.75 -5.62
CA LEU A 171 0.71 3.89 -6.26
C LEU A 171 1.28 3.51 -7.63
N SER A 172 1.40 4.51 -8.49
CA SER A 172 2.29 4.51 -9.64
C SER A 172 3.73 4.79 -9.22
N LYS A 173 4.69 4.40 -10.06
CA LYS A 173 6.12 4.69 -9.84
C LYS A 173 6.45 6.19 -9.76
N ASP A 174 5.61 7.02 -10.38
CA ASP A 174 5.81 8.47 -10.48
C ASP A 174 4.97 9.24 -9.43
N ASP A 175 4.28 8.52 -8.54
CA ASP A 175 3.49 9.13 -7.47
C ASP A 175 4.39 9.51 -6.28
N PRO A 176 3.97 10.49 -5.45
CA PRO A 176 4.62 10.79 -4.18
C PRO A 176 4.81 9.53 -3.33
N LEU A 177 6.00 9.41 -2.73
CA LEU A 177 6.32 8.37 -1.76
C LEU A 177 6.02 8.85 -0.34
N HIS A 178 6.19 7.96 0.65
CA HIS A 178 6.11 8.34 2.04
C HIS A 178 7.14 9.43 2.38
N ASP A 179 6.76 10.32 3.28
CA ASP A 179 7.68 11.32 3.82
C ASP A 179 8.47 10.68 4.97
N GLU A 180 9.74 10.35 4.70
CA GLU A 180 10.63 9.69 5.65
C GLU A 180 10.98 10.58 6.87
N ASP A 181 10.72 11.90 6.81
CA ASP A 181 10.88 12.78 7.97
C ASP A 181 9.77 12.57 9.00
N ILE A 182 8.60 12.05 8.59
CA ILE A 182 7.48 11.80 9.48
C ILE A 182 7.70 10.49 10.22
N PRO A 183 7.82 10.50 11.56
CA PRO A 183 8.14 9.29 12.28
C PRO A 183 7.05 8.22 12.15
N THR A 184 7.47 6.97 12.03
CA THR A 184 6.56 5.81 11.99
C THR A 184 5.61 5.80 13.19
N ARG A 185 4.38 5.32 13.00
CA ARG A 185 3.30 5.29 14.01
C ARG A 185 2.73 6.65 14.39
N HIS A 186 3.14 7.72 13.71
CA HIS A 186 2.47 9.01 13.79
C HIS A 186 1.51 9.17 12.63
N ARG A 187 1.80 10.08 11.70
CA ARG A 187 0.91 10.42 10.58
C ARG A 187 1.55 10.13 9.22
N ASP A 188 2.47 9.16 9.17
CA ASP A 188 3.25 8.78 8.00
C ASP A 188 2.34 8.40 6.81
N HIS A 189 1.38 7.50 7.04
CA HIS A 189 0.46 7.10 5.97
C HIS A 189 -0.58 8.18 5.64
N GLN A 190 -1.08 8.91 6.64
CA GLN A 190 -1.96 10.07 6.41
C GLN A 190 -1.26 11.14 5.57
N ALA A 191 0.03 11.36 5.78
CA ALA A 191 0.81 12.35 5.06
C ALA A 191 0.94 11.98 3.59
N LEU A 192 1.21 10.71 3.27
CA LEU A 192 1.17 10.22 1.90
C LEU A 192 -0.20 10.50 1.25
N VAL A 193 -1.29 10.11 1.92
CA VAL A 193 -2.66 10.29 1.38
C VAL A 193 -3.00 11.77 1.20
N TYR A 194 -2.56 12.62 2.15
CA TYR A 194 -2.72 14.06 2.06
C TYR A 194 -1.92 14.64 0.91
N GLU A 195 -0.67 14.24 0.73
CA GLU A 195 0.18 14.68 -0.36
C GLU A 195 -0.42 14.27 -1.72
N LEU A 196 -0.96 13.06 -1.86
CA LEU A 196 -1.69 12.65 -3.06
C LEU A 196 -2.89 13.56 -3.34
N CYS A 197 -3.67 13.92 -2.32
CA CYS A 197 -4.74 14.92 -2.49
C CYS A 197 -4.17 16.26 -2.97
N ARG A 198 -3.10 16.75 -2.32
CA ARG A 198 -2.46 18.02 -2.65
C ARG A 198 -1.87 18.02 -4.06
N ALA A 199 -1.36 16.89 -4.52
CA ALA A 199 -0.89 16.66 -5.88
C ALA A 199 -2.05 16.55 -6.90
N GLY A 200 -3.32 16.54 -6.47
CA GLY A 200 -4.48 16.51 -7.35
C GLY A 200 -4.84 15.10 -7.84
N HIS A 201 -4.48 14.06 -7.08
CA HIS A 201 -4.90 12.70 -7.40
C HIS A 201 -6.41 12.53 -7.21
N SER A 202 -7.02 11.76 -8.12
CA SER A 202 -8.35 11.21 -7.91
C SER A 202 -8.26 9.82 -7.28
N PHE A 203 -9.12 9.54 -6.32
CA PHE A 203 -9.12 8.28 -5.58
C PHE A 203 -10.17 7.32 -6.12
N TYR A 204 -9.80 6.05 -6.29
CA TYR A 204 -10.70 5.02 -6.81
C TYR A 204 -10.60 3.71 -6.04
N VAL A 205 -11.72 3.23 -5.51
CA VAL A 205 -11.79 1.94 -4.79
C VAL A 205 -11.92 0.80 -5.80
N LEU A 206 -10.98 -0.15 -5.78
CA LEU A 206 -11.01 -1.32 -6.66
C LEU A 206 -12.09 -2.31 -6.22
N SER A 207 -12.93 -2.77 -7.15
CA SER A 207 -13.84 -3.91 -6.94
C SER A 207 -13.07 -5.23 -6.85
N HIS A 208 -13.68 -6.31 -6.34
CA HIS A 208 -13.11 -7.69 -6.37
C HIS A 208 -11.73 -7.87 -5.69
N VAL A 209 -11.23 -6.86 -5.00
CA VAL A 209 -9.87 -6.81 -4.45
C VAL A 209 -9.97 -6.38 -3.00
N PHE A 210 -9.51 -7.26 -2.11
CA PHE A 210 -9.49 -7.01 -0.68
C PHE A 210 -8.29 -7.70 -0.03
N ASN A 211 -7.91 -7.23 1.15
CA ASN A 211 -6.97 -7.92 2.02
C ASN A 211 -7.59 -8.13 3.40
N VAL A 212 -7.09 -9.13 4.10
CA VAL A 212 -7.60 -9.54 5.40
C VAL A 212 -6.46 -9.59 6.40
N HIS A 213 -6.71 -9.07 7.60
CA HIS A 213 -5.86 -9.24 8.77
C HIS A 213 -6.55 -10.18 9.76
N ARG A 214 -5.80 -11.06 10.43
CA ARG A 214 -6.36 -11.95 11.46
C ARG A 214 -6.36 -11.26 12.81
N GLY A 215 -7.48 -11.37 13.53
CA GLY A 215 -7.72 -10.72 14.81
C GLY A 215 -8.23 -9.28 14.64
N PHE A 216 -9.19 -8.92 15.51
CA PHE A 216 -9.73 -7.56 15.58
C PHE A 216 -8.80 -6.69 16.43
N LYS A 217 -8.18 -5.67 15.83
CA LYS A 217 -7.39 -4.70 16.59
C LYS A 217 -8.32 -3.84 17.44
N LYS A 218 -8.02 -3.78 18.74
CA LYS A 218 -8.73 -2.95 19.73
C LYS A 218 -7.80 -1.99 20.46
N HIS A 219 -6.50 -2.31 20.54
CA HIS A 219 -5.53 -1.56 21.30
C HIS A 219 -4.18 -1.50 20.59
N THR A 220 -3.39 -0.51 20.98
CA THR A 220 -1.98 -0.38 20.60
C THR A 220 -1.14 -1.46 21.29
N SER A 221 -0.34 -2.19 20.53
CA SER A 221 0.61 -3.17 21.08
C SER A 221 1.81 -2.50 21.77
N GLY A 222 2.50 -3.23 22.64
CA GLY A 222 3.69 -2.71 23.33
C GLY A 222 4.82 -2.30 22.37
N HIS A 223 4.98 -3.00 21.24
CA HIS A 223 5.95 -2.63 20.21
C HIS A 223 5.54 -1.33 19.51
N GLU A 224 4.27 -1.19 19.11
CA GLU A 224 3.77 0.05 18.50
C GLU A 224 3.89 1.25 19.44
N ALA A 225 3.62 1.06 20.75
CA ALA A 225 3.78 2.11 21.75
C ALA A 225 5.24 2.56 21.87
N LYS A 226 6.20 1.62 21.89
CA LYS A 226 7.63 1.93 21.90
C LYS A 226 8.06 2.70 20.64
N THR A 227 7.58 2.28 19.47
CA THR A 227 7.86 2.98 18.20
C THR A 227 7.28 4.39 18.19
N PHE A 228 6.04 4.56 18.68
CA PHE A 228 5.42 5.87 18.84
C PHE A 228 6.27 6.79 19.72
N LEU A 229 6.71 6.32 20.90
CA LEU A 229 7.54 7.09 21.84
C LEU A 229 8.87 7.54 21.22
N LYS A 230 9.52 6.69 20.41
CA LYS A 230 10.77 7.05 19.71
C LYS A 230 10.58 8.21 18.73
N GLY A 231 9.41 8.34 18.13
CA GLY A 231 9.12 9.40 17.15
C GLY A 231 8.87 10.76 17.78
N ILE A 232 8.36 10.82 19.02
CA ILE A 232 7.88 12.05 19.69
C ILE A 232 8.81 13.26 19.52
N PRO A 233 10.14 13.15 19.72
CA PRO A 233 11.03 14.32 19.64
C PRO A 233 11.01 15.03 18.28
N ASN A 234 10.66 14.33 17.19
CA ASN A 234 10.75 14.85 15.82
C ASN A 234 9.38 15.18 15.20
N VAL A 235 8.27 14.82 15.83
CA VAL A 235 6.92 14.91 15.21
C VAL A 235 6.53 16.34 14.86
N GLU A 236 6.80 17.30 15.75
CA GLU A 236 6.40 18.70 15.55
C GLU A 236 7.17 19.35 14.40
N SER A 237 8.49 19.18 14.38
CA SER A 237 9.37 19.72 13.34
C SER A 237 9.06 19.06 11.99
N ALA A 238 8.90 17.73 11.96
CA ALA A 238 8.51 16.99 10.77
C ALA A 238 7.16 17.47 10.21
N SER A 239 6.13 17.59 11.06
CA SER A 239 4.79 18.05 10.65
C SER A 239 4.83 19.49 10.10
N THR A 240 5.61 20.36 10.72
CA THR A 240 5.77 21.76 10.27
C THR A 240 6.48 21.83 8.91
N ASN A 241 7.55 21.06 8.74
CA ASN A 241 8.30 20.98 7.49
C ASN A 241 7.45 20.38 6.37
N PHE A 242 6.71 19.31 6.67
CA PHE A 242 5.77 18.68 5.75
C PHE A 242 4.76 19.69 5.22
N ILE A 243 4.10 20.48 6.08
CA ILE A 243 3.11 21.45 5.64
C ILE A 243 3.71 22.63 4.88
N ARG A 244 4.89 23.09 5.26
CA ARG A 244 5.62 24.08 4.47
C ARG A 244 5.92 23.56 3.08
N ARG A 245 6.35 22.29 2.96
CA ARG A 245 6.60 21.60 1.68
C ARG A 245 5.31 21.48 0.86
N MET A 246 4.20 21.04 1.46
CA MET A 246 2.91 20.91 0.77
C MET A 246 2.39 22.23 0.21
N ASN A 247 2.51 23.32 0.98
CA ASN A 247 2.09 24.65 0.53
C ASN A 247 2.99 25.21 -0.57
N ARG A 248 4.29 24.90 -0.55
CA ARG A 248 5.24 25.30 -1.58
C ARG A 248 5.03 24.53 -2.88
N LEU A 249 4.89 23.20 -2.82
CA LEU A 249 4.76 22.34 -4.01
C LEU A 249 3.35 22.40 -4.63
N TYR A 250 2.33 22.56 -3.79
CA TYR A 250 0.93 22.47 -4.21
C TYR A 250 0.11 23.68 -3.72
N PRO A 251 0.40 24.90 -4.20
CA PRO A 251 -0.22 26.13 -3.70
C PRO A 251 -1.73 26.21 -3.97
N ASN A 252 -2.21 25.56 -5.04
CA ASN A 252 -3.60 25.70 -5.52
C ASN A 252 -4.58 24.69 -4.92
N THR A 253 -4.11 23.70 -4.16
CA THR A 253 -4.95 22.59 -3.64
C THR A 253 -5.24 22.68 -2.15
N GLY A 254 -4.71 23.70 -1.46
CA GLY A 254 -4.88 23.87 -0.01
C GLY A 254 -6.33 24.10 0.45
N ARG A 255 -7.22 24.59 -0.43
CA ARG A 255 -8.66 24.74 -0.13
C ARG A 255 -9.47 23.48 -0.47
N THR A 256 -9.03 22.72 -1.46
CA THR A 256 -9.73 21.52 -1.96
C THR A 256 -9.48 20.33 -1.05
N CYS A 257 -8.27 20.21 -0.53
CA CYS A 257 -7.92 19.19 0.46
C CYS A 257 -8.19 19.75 1.86
N HIS A 258 -8.90 18.99 2.70
CA HIS A 258 -9.16 19.35 4.09
C HIS A 258 -7.88 19.83 4.80
N LYS A 259 -8.00 20.77 5.74
CA LYS A 259 -6.84 21.29 6.47
C LYS A 259 -6.11 20.14 7.18
N TRP A 260 -4.80 20.08 7.02
CA TRP A 260 -3.98 19.15 7.78
C TRP A 260 -4.06 19.46 9.28
N ASN A 261 -4.29 18.44 10.08
CA ASN A 261 -4.35 18.54 11.53
C ASN A 261 -3.05 17.99 12.13
N ASN A 262 -2.31 18.85 12.84
CA ASN A 262 -1.06 18.48 13.52
C ASN A 262 -1.29 17.73 14.83
N ASN A 263 -2.54 17.59 15.30
CA ASN A 263 -2.80 16.89 16.53
C ASN A 263 -2.40 15.42 16.40
N VAL A 264 -1.68 14.95 17.42
CA VAL A 264 -1.40 13.54 17.64
C VAL A 264 -2.73 12.81 17.73
N ILE A 265 -2.90 11.78 16.90
CA ILE A 265 -4.07 10.91 16.96
C ILE A 265 -3.79 9.88 18.05
N ASN A 266 -4.43 10.05 19.21
CA ASN A 266 -4.45 8.98 20.22
C ASN A 266 -5.39 7.88 19.72
N LYS A 267 -4.80 6.79 19.22
CA LYS A 267 -5.50 5.57 18.77
C LYS A 267 -5.49 4.51 19.88
#